data_AF-A0A2V5RE65-F1
#
_entry.id   AF-A0A2V5RE65-F1
#
_cell.length_a   1.000
_cell.length_b   1.000
_cell.length_c   1.000
_cell.angle_alpha   90.00
_cell.angle_beta   90.00
_cell.angle_gamma   90.00
#
_symmetry.space_group_name_H-M   'P 1'
#
loop_
_entity.id
_entity.type
_entity.pdbx_description
1 polymer ?
#
loop_
_entity_poly.entity_id
_entity_poly.type
_entity_poly.pdbx_seq_one_letter_code
_entity_poly.pdbx_strand_id
1 'polypeptide(L)'
;MINVPTTGIAIAALICYTAVSVFAEDRAQAHALKLNQTAFQYAQELISAGHFIADAKGAWGEHRPSADKENEFIRLHGFVEYAKWHLGIDERYPENTKKRYKFPYGDLKNVHRCGLLAARSRAAEYRYHDIEDAAARLIEMISSKKERAASLSSGQ
;
A
#
# COMPACT_ATOMS: atom_id res chain seq x y z
N MET A 1 65.78 14.45 -20.26
CA MET A 1 64.44 15.06 -20.36
C MET A 1 63.61 14.26 -21.34
N ILE A 2 62.87 13.25 -20.88
CA ILE A 2 61.74 12.67 -21.62
C ILE A 2 60.67 12.37 -20.57
N ASN A 3 59.66 13.23 -20.49
CA ASN A 3 58.50 13.08 -19.63
C ASN A 3 57.33 12.68 -20.52
N VAL A 4 56.83 11.45 -20.35
CA VAL A 4 55.47 11.08 -20.72
C VAL A 4 54.99 10.11 -19.63
N PRO A 5 53.84 10.35 -19.02
CA PRO A 5 52.76 9.41 -19.30
C PRO A 5 51.40 10.08 -19.53
N THR A 6 50.84 9.67 -20.66
CA THR A 6 49.44 9.68 -21.06
C THR A 6 48.62 8.84 -20.08
N THR A 7 47.68 9.44 -19.35
CA THR A 7 46.58 8.71 -18.70
C THR A 7 45.35 9.62 -18.59
N GLY A 8 44.78 9.94 -19.74
CA GLY A 8 43.35 10.23 -19.85
C GLY A 8 42.68 9.01 -20.51
N ILE A 9 41.39 8.80 -20.27
CA ILE A 9 40.53 7.74 -20.88
C ILE A 9 40.38 6.43 -20.08
N ALA A 10 40.21 6.48 -18.75
CA ALA A 10 39.73 5.29 -18.01
C ALA A 10 38.52 5.53 -17.08
N ILE A 11 37.96 6.76 -17.02
CA ILE A 11 36.89 7.08 -16.06
C ILE A 11 35.48 7.08 -16.70
N ALA A 12 35.38 7.27 -18.02
CA ALA A 12 34.08 7.34 -18.70
C ALA A 12 33.35 5.98 -18.81
N ALA A 13 34.09 4.86 -18.89
CA ALA A 13 33.48 3.53 -19.02
C ALA A 13 32.85 3.02 -17.71
N LEU A 14 33.36 3.45 -16.55
CA LEU A 14 32.86 3.02 -15.25
C LEU A 14 31.51 3.69 -14.90
N ILE A 15 31.31 4.93 -15.35
CA ILE A 15 30.07 5.70 -15.13
C ILE A 15 28.92 5.15 -16.00
N CYS A 16 29.21 4.63 -17.21
CA CYS A 16 28.19 4.00 -18.05
C CYS A 16 27.75 2.61 -17.54
N TYR A 17 28.63 1.84 -16.88
CA TYR A 17 28.28 0.51 -16.38
C TYR A 17 27.37 0.56 -15.13
N THR A 18 27.50 1.58 -14.28
CA THR A 18 26.65 1.74 -13.10
C THR A 18 25.26 2.29 -13.44
N ALA A 19 25.14 3.17 -14.44
CA ALA A 19 23.84 3.71 -14.86
C ALA A 19 22.91 2.64 -15.45
N VAL A 20 23.44 1.66 -16.21
CA VAL A 20 22.62 0.57 -16.78
C VAL A 20 22.05 -0.36 -15.70
N SER A 21 22.80 -0.61 -14.63
CA SER A 21 22.36 -1.50 -13.53
C SER A 21 21.24 -0.88 -12.67
N VAL A 22 21.28 0.43 -12.44
CA VAL A 22 20.28 1.13 -11.59
C VAL A 22 18.87 1.10 -12.20
N PHE A 23 18.73 1.09 -13.53
CA PHE A 23 17.41 1.02 -14.18
C PHE A 23 16.80 -0.39 -14.23
N ALA A 24 17.59 -1.45 -14.04
CA ALA A 24 17.09 -2.82 -13.99
C ALA A 24 16.51 -3.18 -12.61
N GLU A 25 17.08 -2.63 -11.53
CA GLU A 25 16.63 -2.87 -10.15
C GLU A 25 15.24 -2.27 -9.87
N ASP A 26 14.96 -1.06 -10.40
CA ASP A 26 13.68 -0.37 -10.23
C ASP A 26 12.49 -1.17 -10.80
N ARG A 27 12.68 -1.82 -11.96
CA ARG A 27 11.66 -2.68 -12.59
C ARG A 27 11.43 -3.98 -11.83
N ALA A 28 12.49 -4.59 -11.27
CA ALA A 28 12.35 -5.78 -10.43
C ALA A 28 11.61 -5.48 -9.11
N GLN A 29 11.72 -4.24 -8.62
CA GLN A 29 11.07 -3.80 -7.40
C GLN A 29 9.56 -3.56 -7.58
N ALA A 30 9.16 -3.02 -8.73
CA ALA A 30 7.75 -2.85 -9.10
C ALA A 30 7.02 -4.19 -9.30
N HIS A 31 7.71 -5.22 -9.80
CA HIS A 31 7.11 -6.53 -10.09
C HIS A 31 6.93 -7.43 -8.85
N ALA A 32 7.61 -7.12 -7.74
CA ALA A 32 7.53 -7.91 -6.52
C ALA A 32 6.29 -7.59 -5.66
N LEU A 33 5.65 -6.44 -5.88
CA LEU A 33 4.52 -5.98 -5.07
C LEU A 33 3.26 -5.97 -5.92
N LYS A 34 2.28 -6.80 -5.54
CA LYS A 34 1.02 -6.97 -6.26
C LYS A 34 -0.19 -6.62 -5.40
N LEU A 35 -1.32 -6.34 -6.06
CA LEU A 35 -2.61 -6.19 -5.40
C LEU A 35 -3.01 -7.49 -4.68
N ASN A 36 -3.44 -7.35 -3.43
CA ASN A 36 -4.08 -8.41 -2.68
C ASN A 36 -5.57 -8.43 -2.99
N GLN A 37 -5.97 -9.29 -3.93
CA GLN A 37 -7.37 -9.38 -4.36
C GLN A 37 -8.31 -9.77 -3.22
N THR A 38 -7.86 -10.65 -2.31
CA THR A 38 -8.63 -11.07 -1.13
C THR A 38 -8.89 -9.90 -0.20
N ALA A 39 -7.88 -9.06 0.06
CA ALA A 39 -8.04 -7.85 0.86
C ALA A 39 -8.98 -6.84 0.21
N PHE A 40 -8.88 -6.65 -1.11
CA PHE A 40 -9.77 -5.76 -1.85
C PHE A 40 -11.23 -6.24 -1.79
N GLN A 41 -11.50 -7.53 -1.94
CA GLN A 41 -12.84 -8.11 -1.79
C GLN A 41 -13.35 -7.97 -0.36
N TYR A 42 -12.53 -8.30 0.63
CA TYR A 42 -12.88 -8.17 2.03
C TYR A 42 -13.23 -6.73 2.44
N ALA A 43 -12.48 -5.74 1.94
CA ALA A 43 -12.81 -4.34 2.15
C ALA A 43 -14.17 -3.95 1.54
N GLN A 44 -14.49 -4.44 0.33
CA GLN A 44 -15.79 -4.19 -0.30
C GLN A 44 -16.95 -4.79 0.49
N GLU A 45 -16.77 -6.00 1.04
CA GLU A 45 -17.75 -6.66 1.90
C GLU A 45 -18.00 -5.84 3.17
N LEU A 46 -16.93 -5.43 3.86
CA LEU A 46 -17.02 -4.60 5.06
C LEU A 46 -17.73 -3.27 4.80
N ILE A 47 -17.36 -2.56 3.73
CA ILE A 47 -18.03 -1.28 3.36
C ILE A 47 -19.50 -1.52 3.02
N SER A 48 -19.81 -2.61 2.30
CA SER A 48 -21.19 -2.96 1.94
C SER A 48 -22.05 -3.25 3.18
N ALA A 49 -21.47 -3.93 4.17
CA ALA A 49 -22.07 -4.24 5.45
C ALA A 49 -22.10 -3.04 6.43
N GLY A 50 -21.47 -1.91 6.09
CA GLY A 50 -21.46 -0.70 6.93
C GLY A 50 -20.31 -0.64 7.95
N HIS A 51 -19.35 -1.56 7.88
CA HIS A 51 -18.15 -1.56 8.72
C HIS A 51 -17.07 -0.63 8.17
N PHE A 52 -17.39 0.67 8.11
CA PHE A 52 -16.45 1.70 7.68
C PHE A 52 -16.57 2.98 8.51
N ILE A 53 -15.48 3.75 8.56
CA ILE A 53 -15.39 5.05 9.21
C ILE A 53 -15.01 6.08 8.14
N ALA A 54 -15.92 7.02 7.87
CA ALA A 54 -15.75 8.08 6.88
C ALA A 54 -15.00 9.30 7.45
N ASP A 55 -13.82 9.06 8.01
CA ASP A 55 -12.96 10.05 8.63
C ASP A 55 -12.29 11.01 7.61
N ALA A 56 -11.71 12.08 8.17
CA ALA A 56 -11.04 13.14 7.42
C ALA A 56 -9.62 12.73 6.98
N LYS A 57 -9.08 13.42 5.97
CA LYS A 57 -7.70 13.23 5.50
C LYS A 57 -6.71 13.58 6.64
N GLY A 58 -5.61 12.83 6.73
CA GLY A 58 -4.51 13.13 7.66
C GLY A 58 -4.58 12.41 9.02
N ALA A 59 -5.71 11.82 9.38
CA ALA A 59 -5.89 11.12 10.66
C ALA A 59 -5.23 9.72 10.73
N TRP A 60 -4.68 9.23 9.61
CA TRP A 60 -4.24 7.83 9.51
C TRP A 60 -3.12 7.46 10.50
N GLY A 61 -2.25 8.40 10.86
CA GLY A 61 -1.18 8.14 11.83
C GLY A 61 -1.71 7.69 13.20
N GLU A 62 -2.85 8.24 13.62
CA GLU A 62 -3.50 7.94 14.90
C GLU A 62 -4.46 6.75 14.80
N HIS A 63 -5.13 6.58 13.66
CA HIS A 63 -6.11 5.51 13.45
C HIS A 63 -5.49 4.15 13.11
N ARG A 64 -4.24 4.13 12.65
CA ARG A 64 -3.55 2.87 12.34
C ARG A 64 -3.32 2.06 13.62
N PRO A 65 -3.54 0.72 13.61
CA PRO A 65 -3.24 -0.15 14.74
C PRO A 65 -1.79 0.02 15.23
N SER A 66 -1.61 -0.04 16.55
CA SER A 66 -0.26 -0.13 17.14
C SER A 66 0.37 -1.49 16.83
N ALA A 67 1.70 -1.57 16.90
CA ALA A 67 2.42 -2.82 16.69
C ALA A 67 1.93 -3.95 17.61
N ASP A 68 1.57 -3.62 18.86
CA ASP A 68 1.02 -4.55 19.84
C ASP A 68 -0.36 -5.08 19.43
N LYS A 69 -1.26 -4.21 18.96
CA LYS A 69 -2.59 -4.63 18.45
C LYS A 69 -2.46 -5.55 17.25
N GLU A 70 -1.54 -5.26 16.33
CA GLU A 70 -1.27 -6.14 15.20
C GLU A 70 -0.69 -7.49 15.64
N ASN A 71 0.25 -7.49 16.60
CA ASN A 71 0.85 -8.72 17.15
C ASN A 71 -0.22 -9.58 17.83
N GLU A 72 -1.12 -8.95 18.59
CA GLU A 72 -2.27 -9.59 19.21
C GLU A 72 -3.16 -10.25 18.18
N PHE A 73 -3.57 -9.48 17.17
CA PHE A 73 -4.43 -9.95 16.11
C PHE A 73 -3.84 -11.15 15.38
N ILE A 74 -2.55 -11.09 15.03
CA ILE A 74 -1.86 -12.20 14.35
C ILE A 74 -1.78 -13.43 15.25
N ARG A 75 -1.57 -13.25 16.57
CA ARG A 75 -1.55 -14.38 17.51
C ARG A 75 -2.91 -15.07 17.60
N LEU A 76 -4.00 -14.29 17.62
CA LEU A 76 -5.36 -14.82 17.78
C LEU A 76 -5.95 -15.37 16.48
N HIS A 77 -5.64 -14.75 15.34
CA HIS A 77 -6.32 -15.00 14.07
C HIS A 77 -5.38 -15.50 12.95
N GLY A 78 -4.07 -15.42 13.15
CA GLY A 78 -3.07 -15.82 12.17
C GLY A 78 -2.80 -14.78 11.08
N PHE A 79 -1.80 -15.08 10.25
CA PHE A 79 -1.38 -14.22 9.14
C PHE A 79 -2.39 -14.16 8.00
N VAL A 80 -3.21 -15.20 7.80
CA VAL A 80 -4.24 -15.23 6.75
C VAL A 80 -5.29 -14.15 7.01
N GLU A 81 -5.76 -13.99 8.25
CA GLU A 81 -6.70 -12.92 8.59
C GLU A 81 -6.02 -11.54 8.56
N TYR A 82 -4.77 -11.46 9.00
CA TYR A 82 -4.00 -10.21 8.96
C TYR A 82 -3.77 -9.72 7.50
N ALA A 83 -3.55 -10.66 6.58
CA ALA A 83 -3.37 -10.37 5.16
C ALA A 83 -4.57 -9.65 4.56
N LYS A 84 -5.78 -9.97 5.01
CA LYS A 84 -7.01 -9.33 4.50
C LYS A 84 -7.03 -7.82 4.74
N TRP A 85 -6.28 -7.30 5.71
CA TRP A 85 -6.26 -5.87 6.04
C TRP A 85 -5.25 -5.03 5.26
N HIS A 86 -4.61 -5.62 4.23
CA HIS A 86 -3.48 -5.04 3.51
C HIS A 86 -3.68 -5.19 1.99
N LEU A 87 -3.77 -4.05 1.27
CA LEU A 87 -4.02 -4.06 -0.18
C LEU A 87 -2.82 -4.53 -1.01
N GLY A 88 -1.61 -4.56 -0.47
CA GLY A 88 -0.42 -5.02 -1.19
C GLY A 88 0.20 -6.28 -0.58
N ILE A 89 0.66 -7.17 -1.45
CA ILE A 89 1.52 -8.32 -1.11
C ILE A 89 2.87 -8.13 -1.78
N ASP A 90 3.93 -8.15 -0.97
CA ASP A 90 5.32 -8.12 -1.41
C ASP A 90 5.89 -9.55 -1.40
N GLU A 91 5.96 -10.16 -2.58
CA GLU A 91 6.27 -11.58 -2.75
C GLU A 91 7.69 -11.97 -2.34
N ARG A 92 8.57 -10.99 -2.13
CA ARG A 92 9.94 -11.20 -1.65
C ARG A 92 10.00 -11.69 -0.20
N TYR A 93 8.92 -11.52 0.57
CA TYR A 93 8.89 -11.88 1.99
C TYR A 93 7.98 -13.08 2.25
N PRO A 94 8.32 -14.00 3.18
CA PRO A 94 7.48 -15.16 3.50
C PRO A 94 6.08 -14.78 4.02
N GLU A 95 5.10 -15.67 3.84
CA GLU A 95 3.69 -15.45 4.22
C GLU A 95 3.48 -15.22 5.73
N ASN A 96 4.34 -15.78 6.56
CA ASN A 96 4.32 -15.62 8.01
C ASN A 96 5.11 -14.39 8.49
N THR A 97 5.26 -13.36 7.65
CA THR A 97 5.96 -12.12 8.01
C THR A 97 5.10 -10.90 7.77
N LYS A 98 5.05 -10.00 8.76
CA LYS A 98 4.33 -8.72 8.63
C LYS A 98 4.82 -7.89 7.45
N LYS A 99 6.13 -7.98 7.16
CA LYS A 99 6.78 -7.21 6.09
C LYS A 99 6.21 -7.53 4.70
N ARG A 100 5.65 -8.72 4.48
CA ARG A 100 4.97 -9.11 3.23
C ARG A 100 3.74 -8.25 2.95
N TYR A 101 3.02 -7.83 3.98
CA TYR A 101 1.73 -7.17 3.84
C TYR A 101 1.90 -5.64 3.88
N LYS A 102 1.43 -4.98 2.82
CA LYS A 102 1.62 -3.55 2.56
C LYS A 102 0.28 -2.84 2.37
N PHE A 103 0.29 -1.51 2.46
CA PHE A 103 -0.91 -0.68 2.27
C PHE A 103 -2.07 -1.06 3.20
N PRO A 104 -1.89 -0.92 4.53
CA PRO A 104 -2.98 -1.11 5.49
C PRO A 104 -4.07 -0.06 5.26
N TYR A 105 -5.33 -0.45 5.41
CA TYR A 105 -6.47 0.43 5.10
C TYR A 105 -7.51 0.52 6.22
N GLY A 106 -7.34 -0.21 7.32
CA GLY A 106 -8.28 -0.27 8.42
C GLY A 106 -7.61 -0.55 9.76
N ASP A 107 -8.40 -0.51 10.83
CA ASP A 107 -7.95 -0.68 12.22
C ASP A 107 -8.04 -2.14 12.71
N LEU A 108 -8.09 -3.11 11.79
CA LEU A 108 -8.39 -4.52 12.03
C LEU A 108 -9.84 -4.80 12.47
N LYS A 109 -10.73 -3.80 12.41
CA LYS A 109 -12.17 -3.93 12.68
C LYS A 109 -13.05 -3.24 11.64
N ASN A 110 -12.69 -2.05 11.21
CA ASN A 110 -13.40 -1.20 10.26
C ASN A 110 -12.47 -0.72 9.16
N VAL A 111 -13.05 -0.44 8.00
CA VAL A 111 -12.35 0.25 6.90
C VAL A 111 -12.29 1.75 7.20
N HIS A 112 -11.11 2.36 7.14
CA HIS A 112 -10.96 3.79 7.36
C HIS A 112 -10.73 4.52 6.03
N ARG A 113 -11.52 5.57 5.77
CA ARG A 113 -11.36 6.40 4.57
C ARG A 113 -9.98 7.06 4.51
N CYS A 114 -9.45 7.50 5.65
CA CYS A 114 -8.12 8.09 5.75
C CYS A 114 -7.01 7.07 5.48
N GLY A 115 -7.20 5.80 5.88
CA GLY A 115 -6.30 4.70 5.58
C GLY A 115 -6.23 4.42 4.09
N LEU A 116 -7.39 4.37 3.42
CA LEU A 116 -7.45 4.22 1.96
C LEU A 116 -6.85 5.41 1.22
N LEU A 117 -7.07 6.64 1.69
CA LEU A 117 -6.42 7.84 1.11
C LEU A 117 -4.90 7.79 1.23
N ALA A 118 -4.39 7.35 2.39
CA ALA A 118 -2.96 7.17 2.61
C ALA A 118 -2.40 6.05 1.72
N ALA A 119 -3.11 4.93 1.60
CA ALA A 119 -2.74 3.83 0.72
C ALA A 119 -2.67 4.28 -0.75
N ARG A 120 -3.71 4.96 -1.26
CA ARG A 120 -3.76 5.51 -2.62
C ARG A 120 -2.59 6.47 -2.88
N SER A 121 -2.36 7.42 -1.97
CA SER A 121 -1.29 8.41 -2.11
C SER A 121 0.09 7.75 -2.23
N ARG A 122 0.38 6.73 -1.41
CA ARG A 122 1.65 5.99 -1.49
C ARG A 122 1.73 5.09 -2.72
N ALA A 123 0.62 4.47 -3.12
CA ALA A 123 0.59 3.63 -4.31
C ALA A 123 0.92 4.46 -5.56
N ALA A 124 0.35 5.67 -5.66
CA ALA A 124 0.64 6.62 -6.73
C ALA A 124 2.12 7.07 -6.74
N GLU A 125 2.70 7.39 -5.57
CA GLU A 125 4.10 7.81 -5.43
C GLU A 125 5.08 6.78 -6.02
N TYR A 126 4.82 5.49 -5.79
CA TYR A 126 5.63 4.38 -6.28
C TYR A 126 5.06 3.71 -7.53
N ARG A 127 4.04 4.31 -8.18
CA ARG A 127 3.43 3.83 -9.43
C ARG A 127 2.84 2.40 -9.36
N TYR A 128 2.33 2.00 -8.19
CA TYR A 128 1.57 0.75 -8.03
C TYR A 128 0.11 0.96 -8.45
N HIS A 129 -0.14 1.08 -9.75
CA HIS A 129 -1.43 1.47 -10.31
C HIS A 129 -2.60 0.56 -9.89
N ASP A 130 -2.42 -0.77 -9.84
CA ASP A 130 -3.49 -1.68 -9.42
C ASP A 130 -3.97 -1.43 -7.98
N ILE A 131 -3.04 -1.06 -7.09
CA ILE A 131 -3.33 -0.75 -5.69
C ILE A 131 -3.94 0.64 -5.56
N GLU A 132 -3.42 1.60 -6.33
CA GLU A 132 -3.98 2.95 -6.42
C GLU A 132 -5.46 2.91 -6.84
N ASP A 133 -5.76 2.20 -7.92
CA ASP A 133 -7.12 2.04 -8.45
C ASP A 133 -8.03 1.29 -7.48
N ALA A 134 -7.54 0.21 -6.86
CA ALA A 134 -8.28 -0.52 -5.84
C ALA A 134 -8.64 0.39 -4.65
N ALA A 135 -7.69 1.18 -4.15
CA ALA A 135 -7.93 2.12 -3.06
C ALA A 135 -8.92 3.23 -3.48
N ALA A 136 -8.80 3.75 -4.71
CA ALA A 136 -9.73 4.75 -5.24
C ALA A 136 -11.18 4.25 -5.28
N ARG A 137 -11.40 3.03 -5.78
CA ARG A 137 -12.74 2.40 -5.81
C ARG A 137 -13.34 2.25 -4.41
N LEU A 138 -12.55 1.83 -3.42
CA LEU A 138 -13.04 1.70 -2.04
C LEU A 138 -13.42 3.06 -1.43
N ILE A 139 -12.66 4.12 -1.74
CA ILE A 139 -12.97 5.49 -1.28
C ILE A 139 -14.30 5.97 -1.87
N GLU A 140 -14.55 5.72 -3.15
CA GLU A 140 -15.82 6.04 -3.81
C GLU A 140 -16.98 5.29 -3.15
N MET A 141 -16.84 3.98 -2.92
CA MET A 141 -17.87 3.18 -2.25
C MET A 141 -18.27 3.74 -0.88
N ILE A 142 -17.29 4.13 -0.06
CA ILE A 142 -17.54 4.77 1.25
C ILE A 142 -18.29 6.09 1.06
N SER A 143 -17.88 6.90 0.09
CA SER A 143 -18.46 8.22 -0.16
C SER A 143 -19.92 8.09 -0.59
N SER A 144 -20.22 7.19 -1.53
CA SER A 144 -21.60 6.90 -1.95
C SER A 144 -22.46 6.26 -0.85
N LYS A 145 -21.88 5.46 0.06
CA LYS A 145 -22.61 4.94 1.22
C LYS A 145 -22.96 6.07 2.19
N LYS A 146 -22.01 6.98 2.46
CA LYS A 146 -22.23 8.15 3.32
C LYS A 146 -23.32 9.07 2.75
N GLU A 147 -23.28 9.38 1.46
CA GLU A 147 -24.28 10.24 0.80
C GLU A 147 -25.70 9.65 0.86
N ARG A 148 -25.83 8.34 0.61
CA ARG A 148 -27.12 7.63 0.74
C ARG A 148 -27.67 7.65 2.17
N ALA A 149 -26.80 7.50 3.17
CA ALA A 149 -27.23 7.60 4.57
C ALA A 149 -27.72 9.01 4.91
N ALA A 150 -27.04 10.05 4.38
CA ALA A 150 -27.45 11.44 4.58
C ALA A 150 -28.82 11.74 3.91
N SER A 151 -29.03 11.31 2.65
CA SER A 151 -30.29 11.57 1.95
C SER A 151 -31.50 10.89 2.59
N LEU A 152 -31.33 9.69 3.16
CA LEU A 152 -32.38 8.99 3.90
C LEU A 152 -32.74 9.70 5.22
N SER A 153 -31.77 10.35 5.86
CA SER A 153 -31.99 11.08 7.12
C SER A 153 -32.65 12.46 6.94
N SER A 154 -32.55 13.07 5.75
CA SER A 154 -33.09 14.41 5.47
C SER A 154 -34.50 14.40 4.88
N GLY A 155 -35.04 13.22 4.57
CA GLY A 155 -36.38 13.03 3.99
C GLY A 155 -37.46 12.61 4.98
N GLN A 156 -37.19 12.68 6.30
CA GLN A 156 -38.13 12.39 7.38
C GLN A 156 -38.42 13.63 8.22
#